data_AF-A0A1T1ZXR0-F1
#
_entry.id   AF-A0A1T1ZXR0-F1
#
_cell.length_a   1.000
_cell.length_b   1.000
_cell.length_c   1.000
_cell.angle_alpha   90.00
_cell.angle_beta   90.00
_cell.angle_gamma   90.00
#
_symmetry.space_group_name_H-M   'P 1'
#
loop_
_entity.id
_entity.type
_entity.pdbx_description
1 polymer ?
#
loop_
_entity_poly.entity_id
_entity_poly.type
_entity_poly.pdbx_seq_one_letter_code
_entity_poly.pdbx_strand_id
1 'polypeptide(L)'
;MHNRDKLDAIKGFGQRNLTSLKPLLAHAHEAVWVERLKTWLTACALSPKGALRAAALEYAVVDLVTLELSRQSYTLADDGLQLTDRGGTLVVRRTLAELLLVLSTCDARSARQLAALACASRNERLEQIRSRIIESV
;
A
#
# COMPACT_ATOMS: atom_id res chain seq x y z
N MET A 1 4.95 -28.67 -1.31
CA MET A 1 5.12 -27.98 -0.02
C MET A 1 4.98 -26.46 -0.12
N HIS A 2 5.68 -25.77 -1.03
CA HIS A 2 5.70 -24.30 -1.18
C HIS A 2 4.35 -23.54 -1.18
N ASN A 3 3.24 -24.14 -1.62
CA ASN A 3 1.96 -23.43 -1.70
C ASN A 3 1.28 -23.28 -0.33
N ARG A 4 1.51 -24.20 0.63
CA ARG A 4 0.89 -24.11 1.96
C ARG A 4 1.55 -23.01 2.80
N ASP A 5 2.87 -23.01 2.84
CA ASP A 5 3.66 -22.02 3.58
C ASP A 5 3.41 -20.59 3.07
N LYS A 6 3.25 -20.42 1.75
CA LYS A 6 2.84 -19.15 1.14
C LYS A 6 1.47 -18.68 1.64
N LEU A 7 0.48 -19.57 1.64
CA LEU A 7 -0.88 -19.23 2.06
C LEU A 7 -0.93 -18.89 3.56
N ASP A 8 -0.17 -19.62 4.38
CA ASP A 8 -0.05 -19.34 5.82
C ASP A 8 0.68 -18.02 6.09
N ALA A 9 1.72 -17.70 5.31
CA ALA A 9 2.41 -16.40 5.39
C ALA A 9 1.49 -15.23 5.01
N ILE A 10 0.69 -15.37 3.95
CA ILE A 10 -0.30 -14.36 3.54
C ILE A 10 -1.42 -14.22 4.57
N LYS A 11 -1.86 -15.33 5.18
CA LYS A 11 -2.84 -15.29 6.26
C LYS A 11 -2.31 -14.51 7.47
N GLY A 12 -1.08 -14.81 7.89
CA GLY A 12 -0.41 -14.09 8.97
C GLY A 12 -0.20 -12.61 8.65
N PHE A 13 0.18 -12.30 7.40
CA PHE A 13 0.31 -10.93 6.90
C PHE A 13 -1.01 -10.16 7.05
N GLY A 14 -2.13 -10.73 6.58
CA GLY A 14 -3.45 -10.10 6.65
C GLY A 14 -3.89 -9.82 8.07
N GLN A 15 -3.73 -10.79 8.98
CA GLN A 15 -4.09 -10.64 10.40
C GLN A 15 -3.32 -9.52 11.11
N ARG A 16 -2.00 -9.43 10.88
CA ARG A 16 -1.17 -8.38 11.49
C ARG A 16 -1.47 -7.00 10.92
N ASN A 17 -1.54 -6.91 9.59
CA ASN A 17 -1.58 -5.62 8.91
C ASN A 17 -3.00 -5.04 8.87
N LEU A 18 -4.06 -5.85 8.92
CA LEU A 18 -5.43 -5.34 9.05
C LEU A 18 -5.58 -4.50 10.33
N THR A 19 -5.13 -5.02 11.47
CA THR A 19 -5.18 -4.30 12.75
C THR A 19 -4.29 -3.05 12.73
N SER A 20 -3.07 -3.17 12.21
CA SER A 20 -2.10 -2.08 12.17
C SER A 20 -2.53 -0.91 11.28
N LEU A 21 -3.19 -1.22 10.15
CA LEU A 21 -3.67 -0.21 9.20
C LEU A 21 -5.07 0.31 9.51
N LYS A 22 -5.85 -0.36 10.37
CA LYS A 22 -7.24 0.03 10.70
C LYS A 22 -7.38 1.50 11.10
N PRO A 23 -6.53 2.08 11.97
CA PRO A 23 -6.63 3.50 12.31
C PRO A 23 -6.39 4.40 11.10
N LEU A 24 -5.43 4.06 10.23
CA LEU A 24 -5.13 4.86 9.04
C LEU A 24 -6.27 4.82 8.01
N LEU A 25 -6.87 3.64 7.83
CA LEU A 25 -8.00 3.43 6.93
C LEU A 25 -9.29 4.14 7.42
N ALA A 26 -9.45 4.31 8.73
CA ALA A 26 -10.58 5.05 9.30
C ALA A 26 -10.53 6.55 8.98
N HIS A 27 -9.34 7.14 8.81
CA HIS A 27 -9.19 8.55 8.45
C HIS A 27 -9.47 8.84 6.97
N ALA A 28 -9.63 7.80 6.14
CA ALA A 28 -9.85 7.90 4.70
C ALA A 28 -11.25 7.36 4.29
N HIS A 29 -12.20 7.37 5.22
CA HIS A 29 -13.45 6.58 5.25
C HIS A 29 -14.41 6.68 4.02
N GLU A 30 -14.13 7.51 3.02
CA GLU A 30 -15.03 7.76 1.90
C GLU A 30 -14.46 7.34 0.54
N ALA A 31 -13.21 6.89 0.49
CA ALA A 31 -12.58 6.54 -0.78
C ALA A 31 -12.80 5.07 -1.15
N VAL A 32 -13.22 4.81 -2.39
CA VAL A 32 -13.44 3.44 -2.92
C VAL A 32 -12.22 2.53 -2.74
N TRP A 33 -11.00 3.08 -2.86
CA TRP A 33 -9.76 2.33 -2.66
C TRP A 33 -9.55 1.86 -1.22
N VAL A 34 -10.13 2.54 -0.22
CA VAL A 34 -10.04 2.15 1.19
C VAL A 34 -10.84 0.87 1.44
N GLU A 35 -12.07 0.81 0.95
CA GLU A 35 -12.90 -0.39 1.09
C GLU A 35 -12.33 -1.57 0.32
N ARG A 36 -11.74 -1.32 -0.86
CA ARG A 36 -11.02 -2.34 -1.63
C ARG A 36 -9.81 -2.87 -0.84
N LEU A 37 -9.02 -2.00 -0.22
CA LEU A 37 -7.86 -2.41 0.58
C LEU A 37 -8.28 -3.18 1.85
N LYS A 38 -9.33 -2.74 2.55
CA LYS A 38 -9.91 -3.46 3.70
C LYS A 38 -10.39 -4.86 3.29
N THR A 39 -11.08 -4.95 2.15
CA THR A 39 -11.59 -6.21 1.59
C THR A 39 -10.43 -7.14 1.26
N TRP A 40 -9.37 -6.62 0.63
CA TRP A 40 -8.19 -7.42 0.31
C TRP A 40 -7.43 -7.90 1.56
N LEU A 41 -7.20 -7.04 2.55
CA LEU A 41 -6.57 -7.42 3.83
C LEU A 41 -7.38 -8.50 4.57
N THR A 42 -8.71 -8.40 4.52
CA THR A 42 -9.62 -9.41 5.07
C THR A 42 -9.53 -10.71 4.27
N ALA A 43 -9.46 -10.63 2.93
CA ALA A 43 -9.29 -11.78 2.06
C ALA A 43 -7.94 -12.48 2.28
N CYS A 44 -6.86 -11.76 2.63
CA CYS A 44 -5.60 -12.41 3.02
C CYS A 44 -5.81 -13.40 4.18
N ALA A 45 -6.65 -13.04 5.16
CA ALA A 45 -6.92 -13.89 6.32
C ALA A 45 -7.93 -15.02 6.06
N LEU A 46 -8.97 -14.75 5.26
CA LEU A 46 -10.12 -15.66 5.06
C LEU A 46 -10.04 -16.49 3.77
N SER A 47 -9.44 -15.94 2.72
CA SER A 47 -9.35 -16.57 1.40
C SER A 47 -8.02 -16.20 0.70
N PRO A 48 -6.87 -16.66 1.24
CA PRO A 48 -5.55 -16.24 0.78
C PRO A 48 -5.28 -16.57 -0.69
N LYS A 49 -5.92 -17.61 -1.24
CA LYS A 49 -5.85 -17.92 -2.69
C LYS A 49 -6.45 -16.81 -3.55
N GLY A 50 -7.56 -16.22 -3.12
CA GLY A 50 -8.20 -15.10 -3.81
C GLY A 50 -7.36 -13.82 -3.73
N ALA A 51 -6.80 -13.55 -2.55
CA ALA A 51 -5.93 -12.38 -2.31
C ALA A 51 -4.62 -12.42 -3.13
N LEU A 52 -4.16 -13.60 -3.52
CA LEU A 52 -2.96 -13.83 -4.32
C LEU A 52 -3.18 -13.74 -5.84
N ARG A 53 -4.41 -13.51 -6.32
CA ARG A 53 -4.65 -13.30 -7.76
C ARG A 53 -3.92 -12.05 -8.23
N ALA A 54 -3.32 -12.08 -9.42
CA ALA A 54 -2.50 -10.99 -9.95
C ALA A 54 -3.20 -9.62 -9.87
N ALA A 55 -4.42 -9.52 -10.40
CA ALA A 55 -5.20 -8.27 -10.34
C ALA A 55 -5.46 -7.79 -8.90
N ALA A 56 -5.71 -8.71 -7.96
CA ALA A 56 -5.95 -8.35 -6.56
C ALA A 56 -4.67 -7.79 -5.91
N LEU A 57 -3.51 -8.37 -6.21
CA LEU A 57 -2.22 -7.89 -5.73
C LEU A 57 -1.86 -6.52 -6.32
N GLU A 58 -2.09 -6.31 -7.61
CA GLU A 58 -1.84 -5.03 -8.27
C GLU A 58 -2.67 -3.91 -7.64
N TYR A 59 -3.98 -4.13 -7.45
CA TYR A 59 -4.84 -3.17 -6.76
C TYR A 59 -4.38 -2.92 -5.32
N ALA A 60 -4.07 -3.98 -4.57
CA ALA A 60 -3.61 -3.83 -3.19
C ALA A 60 -2.33 -3.01 -3.07
N VAL A 61 -1.38 -3.21 -3.98
CA VAL A 61 -0.13 -2.43 -4.02
C VAL A 61 -0.42 -0.96 -4.32
N VAL A 62 -1.26 -0.68 -5.33
CA VAL A 62 -1.66 0.70 -5.65
C VAL A 62 -2.40 1.35 -4.47
N ASP A 63 -3.28 0.61 -3.80
CA ASP A 63 -4.04 1.09 -2.65
C ASP A 63 -3.15 1.38 -1.44
N LEU A 64 -2.16 0.53 -1.17
CA LEU A 64 -1.13 0.77 -0.15
C LEU A 64 -0.31 2.03 -0.48
N VAL A 65 0.09 2.23 -1.74
CA VAL A 65 0.76 3.48 -2.15
C VAL A 65 -0.17 4.68 -1.99
N THR A 66 -1.48 4.51 -2.23
CA THR A 66 -2.47 5.58 -2.01
C THR A 66 -2.54 5.96 -0.55
N LEU A 67 -2.58 4.96 0.33
CA LEU A 67 -2.58 5.15 1.76
C LEU A 67 -1.28 5.81 2.23
N GLU A 68 -0.13 5.41 1.69
CA GLU A 68 1.16 6.04 2.00
C GLU A 68 1.12 7.54 1.72
N LEU A 69 0.67 7.92 0.52
CA LEU A 69 0.64 9.30 0.05
C LEU A 69 -0.45 10.13 0.71
N SER A 70 -1.59 9.54 1.08
CA SER A 70 -2.66 10.26 1.80
C SER A 70 -2.25 10.65 3.23
N ARG A 71 -1.21 10.01 3.77
CA ARG A 71 -0.57 10.40 5.03
C ARG A 71 0.50 11.46 4.85
N GLN A 72 0.86 11.82 3.63
CA GLN A 72 1.79 12.91 3.38
C GLN A 72 1.01 14.21 3.17
N SER A 73 1.59 15.32 3.62
CA SER A 73 1.11 16.66 3.31
C SER A 73 2.24 17.59 2.97
N TYR A 74 1.96 18.63 2.21
CA TYR A 74 2.90 19.72 2.00
C TYR A 74 2.64 20.81 3.04
N THR A 75 3.70 21.35 3.61
CA THR A 75 3.68 22.54 4.46
C THR A 75 4.65 23.57 3.92
N LEU A 76 4.34 24.86 4.08
CA LEU A 76 5.28 25.93 3.79
C LEU A 76 6.34 25.97 4.90
N ALA A 77 7.61 25.93 4.49
CA ALA A 77 8.78 26.18 5.32
C ALA A 77 9.54 27.40 4.77
N ASP A 78 10.48 27.94 5.55
CA ASP A 78 11.25 29.13 5.18
C ASP A 78 11.97 29.01 3.81
N ASP A 79 12.25 27.77 3.39
CA ASP A 79 12.97 27.44 2.14
C ASP A 79 12.03 26.93 1.01
N GLY A 80 10.71 26.97 1.21
CA GLY A 80 9.71 26.52 0.24
C GLY A 80 8.79 25.40 0.75
N LEU A 81 8.24 24.60 -0.17
CA LEU A 81 7.31 23.52 0.15
C LEU A 81 8.05 22.29 0.70
N GLN A 82 7.76 21.93 1.94
CA GLN A 82 8.29 20.73 2.59
C GLN A 82 7.23 19.63 2.66
N LEU A 83 7.63 18.39 2.38
CA LEU A 83 6.80 17.22 2.59
C LEU A 83 6.82 16.80 4.06
N THR A 84 5.66 16.66 4.67
CA THR A 84 5.44 16.29 6.07
C THR A 84 4.66 14.98 6.16
N ASP A 85 4.97 14.17 7.16
CA ASP A 85 4.21 12.95 7.48
C ASP A 85 3.16 13.30 8.54
N ARG A 86 1.88 13.05 8.23
CA ARG A 86 0.75 13.15 9.18
C ARG A 86 0.70 11.95 10.13
N GLY A 87 1.72 11.11 10.13
CA GLY A 87 1.81 9.86 10.84
C GLY A 87 1.24 8.71 10.02
N GLY A 88 1.95 7.57 10.01
CA GLY A 88 1.49 6.33 9.40
C GLY A 88 2.21 5.95 8.10
N THR A 89 2.92 6.87 7.44
CA THR A 89 3.69 6.56 6.22
C THR A 89 4.69 5.41 6.46
N LEU A 90 5.38 5.41 7.60
CA LEU A 90 6.31 4.32 7.95
C LEU A 90 5.61 2.97 8.09
N VAL A 91 4.42 2.94 8.71
CA VAL A 91 3.63 1.70 8.88
C VAL A 91 3.24 1.15 7.52
N VAL A 92 2.74 2.00 6.63
CA VAL A 92 2.32 1.58 5.28
C VAL A 92 3.50 1.07 4.45
N ARG A 93 4.65 1.77 4.50
CA ARG A 93 5.88 1.32 3.82
C ARG A 93 6.36 -0.04 4.33
N ARG A 94 6.30 -0.26 5.66
CA ARG A 94 6.63 -1.56 6.26
C ARG A 94 5.65 -2.64 5.81
N THR A 95 4.36 -2.37 5.78
CA THR A 95 3.36 -3.30 5.25
C THR A 95 3.63 -3.66 3.79
N LEU A 96 3.95 -2.68 2.93
CA LEU A 96 4.30 -2.95 1.54
C LEU A 96 5.58 -3.80 1.42
N ALA A 97 6.62 -3.48 2.20
CA ALA A 97 7.86 -4.25 2.22
C ALA A 97 7.65 -5.69 2.70
N GLU A 98 6.83 -5.88 3.74
CA GLU A 98 6.46 -7.21 4.25
C GLU A 98 5.71 -8.02 3.20
N LEU A 99 4.75 -7.41 2.49
CA LEU A 99 4.04 -8.07 1.39
C LEU A 99 5.01 -8.52 0.30
N LEU A 100 5.88 -7.63 -0.17
CA LEU A 100 6.85 -7.94 -1.22
C LEU A 100 7.81 -9.04 -0.78
N LEU A 101 8.24 -9.02 0.49
CA LEU A 101 9.07 -10.08 1.07
C LEU A 101 8.33 -11.42 1.04
N VAL A 102 7.09 -11.48 1.55
CA VAL A 102 6.26 -12.70 1.56
C VAL A 102 6.05 -13.25 0.15
N LEU A 103 5.87 -12.39 -0.85
CA LEU A 103 5.71 -12.82 -2.24
C LEU A 103 7.02 -13.31 -2.85
N SER A 104 8.14 -12.66 -2.52
CA SER A 104 9.46 -12.94 -3.10
C SER A 104 10.00 -14.34 -2.75
N THR A 105 9.62 -14.88 -1.59
CA THR A 105 10.01 -16.24 -1.17
C THR A 105 9.43 -17.32 -2.07
N CYS A 106 8.38 -16.99 -2.84
CA CYS A 106 7.67 -17.91 -3.71
C CYS A 106 7.84 -17.57 -5.19
N ASP A 107 7.78 -16.28 -5.52
CA ASP A 107 7.95 -15.75 -6.87
C ASP A 107 8.65 -14.39 -6.83
N ALA A 108 9.97 -14.42 -6.91
CA ALA A 108 10.79 -13.22 -6.93
C ALA A 108 10.52 -12.33 -8.14
N ARG A 109 10.09 -12.89 -9.28
CA ARG A 109 9.82 -12.11 -10.49
C ARG A 109 8.55 -11.28 -10.31
N SER A 110 7.46 -11.90 -9.87
CA SER A 110 6.23 -11.17 -9.58
C SER A 110 6.41 -10.16 -8.46
N ALA A 111 7.18 -10.47 -7.42
CA ALA A 111 7.49 -9.51 -6.37
C ALA A 111 8.24 -8.27 -6.91
N ARG A 112 9.22 -8.45 -7.81
CA ARG A 112 9.90 -7.31 -8.46
C ARG A 112 8.96 -6.49 -9.34
N GLN A 113 8.06 -7.14 -10.08
CA GLN A 113 7.07 -6.43 -10.90
C GLN A 113 6.13 -5.58 -10.04
N LEU A 114 5.66 -6.12 -8.90
CA LEU A 114 4.83 -5.38 -7.96
C LEU A 114 5.61 -4.25 -7.28
N ALA A 115 6.90 -4.43 -6.99
CA ALA A 115 7.75 -3.36 -6.48
C ALA A 115 7.93 -2.23 -7.50
N ALA A 116 8.14 -2.57 -8.79
CA ALA A 116 8.20 -1.61 -9.88
C ALA A 116 6.87 -0.87 -10.04
N LEU A 117 5.74 -1.57 -9.96
CA LEU A 117 4.40 -0.97 -9.96
C LEU A 117 4.22 0.02 -8.80
N ALA A 118 4.63 -0.36 -7.58
CA ALA A 118 4.56 0.51 -6.42
C ALA A 118 5.39 1.80 -6.62
N CYS A 119 6.58 1.67 -7.21
CA CYS A 119 7.45 2.79 -7.51
C CYS A 119 6.83 3.71 -8.58
N ALA A 120 6.38 3.14 -9.69
CA ALA A 120 5.73 3.88 -10.77
C ALA A 120 4.48 4.62 -10.29
N SER A 121 3.60 3.93 -9.56
CA SER A 121 2.38 4.52 -8.99
C SER A 121 2.68 5.67 -8.01
N ARG A 122 3.75 5.53 -7.20
CA ARG A 122 4.19 6.59 -6.29
C ARG A 122 4.64 7.82 -7.08
N ASN A 123 5.50 7.63 -8.07
CA ASN A 123 6.06 8.72 -8.87
C ASN A 123 4.97 9.46 -9.66
N GLU A 124 4.07 8.72 -10.31
CA GLU A 124 2.96 9.28 -11.06
C GLU A 124 2.08 10.17 -10.18
N ARG A 125 1.74 9.71 -8.97
CA ARG A 125 0.90 10.48 -8.06
C ARG A 125 1.62 11.67 -7.44
N LEU A 126 2.91 11.56 -7.13
CA LEU A 126 3.70 12.70 -6.68
C LEU A 126 3.75 13.78 -7.77
N GLU A 127 3.90 13.39 -9.04
CA GLU A 127 3.84 14.33 -10.15
C GLU A 127 2.46 15.00 -10.27
N GLN A 128 1.36 14.23 -10.17
CA GLN A 128 0.00 14.79 -10.14
C GLN A 128 -0.20 15.80 -8.99
N ILE A 129 0.32 15.51 -7.81
CA ILE A 129 0.23 16.43 -6.67
C ILE A 129 1.06 17.69 -6.94
N ARG A 130 2.28 17.54 -7.47
CA ARG A 130 3.15 18.65 -7.83
C ARG A 130 2.50 19.55 -8.88
N SER A 131 1.93 19.00 -9.95
CA SER A 131 1.24 19.77 -10.99
C SER A 131 0.10 20.59 -10.39
N ARG A 132 -0.73 20.00 -9.51
CA ARG A 132 -1.82 20.71 -8.83
C ARG A 132 -1.34 21.85 -7.93
N ILE A 133 -0.19 21.69 -7.26
CA ILE A 133 0.39 22.76 -6.46
C ILE A 133 0.82 23.91 -7.37
N ILE A 134 1.51 23.62 -8.48
CA ILE A 134 1.94 24.65 -9.43
C ILE A 134 0.74 25.39 -10.05
N GLU A 135 -0.33 24.68 -10.38
CA GLU A 135 -1.56 25.28 -10.93
C GLU A 135 -2.36 26.12 -9.93
N SER A 136 -2.12 25.97 -8.62
CA SER A 136 -2.83 26.67 -7.55
C SER A 136 -2.04 27.83 -6.93
N VAL A 137 -0.82 28.09 -7.43
CA VAL A 137 0.04 29.23 -7.10
C VAL A 137 0.02 30.22 -8.25
#